data_AF-A0A842Q7V5-F1
#
_entry.id   AF-A0A842Q7V5-F1
#
_cell.length_a   1.000
_cell.length_b   1.000
_cell.length_c   1.000
_cell.angle_alpha   90.00
_cell.angle_beta   90.00
_cell.angle_gamma   90.00
#
_symmetry.space_group_name_H-M   'P 1'
#
loop_
_entity.id
_entity.type
_entity.pdbx_description
1 polymer ?
#
loop_
_entity_poly.entity_id
_entity_poly.type
_entity_poly.pdbx_seq_one_letter_code
_entity_poly.pdbx_strand_id
1 'polypeptide(L)' 'MAQRQEKFSKILVAVDGSETSINAAGYAIAMAKKDNAQLIALTVMVKENDKVEAQQWFDKIGKKA' A
#
# COMPACT_ATOMS: atom_id res chain seq x y z
N MET A 1 -8.19 26.87 -20.38
CA MET A 1 -7.68 26.73 -19.00
C MET A 1 -7.00 25.37 -18.89
N ALA A 2 -5.68 25.30 -18.74
CA ALA A 2 -5.01 24.02 -18.53
C ALA A 2 -5.31 23.55 -17.10
N GLN A 3 -5.97 22.40 -16.95
CA GLN A 3 -6.08 21.75 -15.64
C GLN A 3 -4.66 21.40 -15.19
N ARG A 4 -4.20 21.99 -14.07
CA ARG A 4 -2.97 21.50 -13.43
C ARG A 4 -3.26 20.10 -12.93
N GLN A 5 -2.57 19.12 -13.51
CA GLN A 5 -2.56 17.78 -12.95
C GLN A 5 -1.83 17.87 -11.61
N GLU A 6 -2.56 17.74 -10.50
CA GLU A 6 -2.01 17.66 -9.16
C GLU A 6 -0.93 16.56 -9.14
N LYS A 7 0.31 16.94 -8.80
CA LYS A 7 1.42 15.99 -8.69
C LYS A 7 1.45 15.40 -7.30
N PHE A 8 1.74 14.11 -7.19
CA PHE A 8 1.97 13.51 -5.88
C PHE A 8 3.29 14.02 -5.29
N SER A 9 3.27 14.44 -4.03
CA SER A 9 4.49 14.75 -3.26
C SER A 9 4.98 13.53 -2.47
N LYS A 10 4.06 12.64 -2.08
CA LYS A 10 4.34 11.38 -1.39
C LYS A 10 3.37 10.29 -1.86
N ILE A 11 3.88 9.07 -2.01
CA ILE A 11 3.11 7.88 -2.38
C ILE A 11 3.42 6.80 -1.35
N LEU A 12 2.39 6.23 -0.72
CA LEU A 12 2.51 5.05 0.12
C LEU A 12 1.92 3.85 -0.62
N VAL A 13 2.69 2.78 -0.72
CA VAL A 13 2.26 1.51 -1.33
C VAL A 13 2.37 0.39 -0.31
N ALA A 14 1.28 -0.35 -0.12
CA ALA A 14 1.27 -1.55 0.71
C ALA A 14 1.86 -2.72 -0.08
N VAL A 15 2.78 -3.46 0.55
CA VAL A 15 3.42 -4.65 -0.03
C VAL A 15 3.30 -5.82 0.95
N ASP A 16 2.63 -6.88 0.51
CA ASP A 16 2.39 -8.10 1.28
C ASP A 16 3.14 -9.32 0.71
N GLY A 17 3.88 -9.13 -0.39
CA GLY A 17 4.64 -10.17 -1.08
C GLY A 17 3.84 -10.92 -2.15
N SER A 18 2.54 -10.66 -2.28
CA SER A 18 1.74 -11.17 -3.41
C SER A 18 2.18 -10.53 -4.73
N GLU A 19 1.98 -11.24 -5.84
CA GLU A 19 2.25 -10.73 -7.19
C GLU A 19 1.50 -9.41 -7.44
N THR A 20 0.25 -9.31 -7.00
CA THR A 20 -0.56 -8.10 -7.14
C THR A 20 0.07 -6.91 -6.39
N SER A 21 0.59 -7.12 -5.19
CA SER A 21 1.28 -6.06 -4.44
C SER A 21 2.59 -5.62 -5.09
N ILE A 22 3.34 -6.56 -5.69
CA ILE A 22 4.57 -6.25 -6.43
C ILE A 22 4.25 -5.46 -7.71
N ASN A 23 3.19 -5.84 -8.43
CA ASN A 23 2.71 -5.09 -9.59
C ASN A 23 2.29 -3.66 -9.20
N ALA A 24 1.55 -3.50 -8.09
CA ALA A 24 1.18 -2.19 -7.55
C ALA A 24 2.42 -1.35 -7.19
N ALA A 25 3.44 -1.95 -6.58
CA ALA A 25 4.71 -1.29 -6.30
C ALA A 25 5.40 -0.82 -7.59
N GLY A 26 5.36 -1.60 -8.66
CA GLY A 26 5.87 -1.21 -9.98
C GLY A 26 5.22 0.07 -10.50
N TYR A 27 3.88 0.17 -10.44
CA TYR A 27 3.17 1.39 -10.80
C TYR A 27 3.49 2.56 -9.88
N ALA A 28 3.58 2.34 -8.56
CA ALA A 28 3.94 3.37 -7.59
C ALA A 28 5.34 3.95 -7.85
N ILE A 29 6.30 3.12 -8.25
CA ILE A 29 7.64 3.56 -8.68
C ILE A 29 7.56 4.44 -9.92
N ALA A 30 6.79 4.03 -10.94
CA ALA A 30 6.64 4.81 -12.17
C ALA A 30 6.02 6.20 -11.89
N MET A 31 5.00 6.24 -11.03
CA MET A 31 4.36 7.50 -10.61
C MET A 31 5.30 8.39 -9.80
N ALA A 32 6.02 7.82 -8.82
CA ALA A 32 6.96 8.57 -8.00
C ALA A 32 8.07 9.22 -8.84
N LYS A 33 8.59 8.51 -9.84
CA LYS A 33 9.57 9.06 -10.80
C LYS A 33 8.99 10.20 -11.64
N LYS A 34 7.77 10.04 -12.16
CA LYS A 34 7.08 11.07 -12.97
C LYS A 34 6.90 12.38 -12.19
N ASP A 35 6.54 12.26 -10.92
CA ASP A 35 6.16 13.42 -10.10
C ASP A 35 7.29 13.93 -9.20
N ASN A 36 8.45 13.26 -9.19
CA ASN A 36 9.54 13.48 -8.23
C ASN A 36 9.04 13.38 -6.77
N ALA A 37 8.20 12.37 -6.52
CA ALA A 37 7.55 12.13 -5.23
C ALA A 37 8.39 11.20 -4.34
N GLN A 38 8.25 11.34 -3.02
CA GLN A 38 8.74 10.34 -2.07
C GLN A 38 7.90 9.07 -2.17
N LEU A 39 8.54 7.90 -2.33
CA LEU A 39 7.87 6.60 -2.28
C LEU A 39 8.13 5.92 -0.93
N ILE A 40 7.06 5.43 -0.30
CA ILE A 40 7.10 4.68 0.96
C ILE A 40 6.47 3.31 0.71
N ALA A 41 7.26 2.25 0.85
CA ALA A 41 6.75 0.87 0.85
C ALA A 41 6.45 0.45 2.30
N LEU A 42 5.23 -0.01 2.56
CA LEU A 42 4.79 -0.47 3.87
C LEU A 42 4.43 -1.95 3.82
N THR A 43 5.05 -2.74 4.68
CA THR A 43 4.63 -4.12 4.97
C THR A 43 4.26 -4.22 6.44
N VAL A 44 3.26 -5.04 6.74
CA VAL A 44 2.80 -5.29 8.11
C VAL A 44 3.12 -6.73 8.46
N MET A 45 3.94 -6.92 9.49
CA MET A 45 4.24 -8.25 10.02
C MET A 45 3.55 -8.45 11.35
N VAL A 46 2.87 -9.59 11.50
CA VAL A 46 2.25 -10.01 12.76
C VAL A 46 3.23 -10.89 13.50
N LYS A 47 3.44 -10.65 14.80
CA LYS A 47 4.24 -11.54 15.63
C LYS A 47 3.55 -12.91 15.72
N GLU A 48 4.32 -13.98 15.78
CA GLU A 48 3.78 -15.34 15.81
C GLU A 48 2.71 -15.53 16.88
N ASN A 49 2.99 -15.05 18.09
CA ASN A 49 2.08 -15.17 19.25
C ASN A 49 0.77 -14.38 19.08
N ASP A 50 0.74 -13.41 18.17
CA ASP A 50 -0.39 -12.50 17.98
C ASP A 50 -1.22 -12.88 16.74
N LYS A 51 -0.83 -13.93 15.99
CA LYS A 51 -1.51 -14.33 14.73
C LYS A 51 -2.98 -14.67 14.91
N VAL A 52 -3.32 -15.36 16.00
CA VAL A 52 -4.71 -15.75 16.27
C VAL A 52 -5.58 -14.53 16.53
N GLU A 53 -5.10 -13.58 17.32
CA GLU A 53 -5.81 -12.32 17.60
C GLU A 53 -5.93 -11.47 16.34
N ALA A 54 -4.85 -11.35 15.56
CA ALA A 54 -4.86 -10.61 14.30
C ALA A 54 -5.89 -11.19 13.32
N GLN A 55 -5.94 -12.53 13.18
CA GLN A 55 -6.93 -13.18 12.31
C GLN A 55 -8.36 -12.89 12.76
N GLN A 56 -8.65 -12.97 14.06
CA GLN A 56 -9.97 -12.63 14.60
C GLN A 56 -10.35 -11.17 14.30
N TRP A 57 -9.38 -10.26 14.31
CA TRP A 57 -9.60 -8.87 13.96
C TRP A 57 -9.89 -8.69 12.46
N PHE A 58 -9.12 -9.36 11.58
CA PHE A 58 -9.37 -9.37 10.14
C PHE A 58 -10.76 -9.93 9.79
N ASP A 59 -11.16 -11.04 10.42
CA ASP A 59 -12.49 -11.65 10.21
C ASP A 59 -13.63 -10.70 10.60
N LYS A 60 -13.45 -9.89 11.66
CA LYS A 60 -14.43 -8.88 12.10
C LYS A 60 -14.55 -7.73 11.11
N ILE A 61 -13.46 -7.34 10.46
CA ILE A 61 -13.45 -6.26 9.45
C ILE A 61 -14.10 -6.74 8.17
N GLY A 62 -13.73 -7.94 7.69
CA GLY A 62 -14.26 -8.50 6.44
C GLY A 62 -15.78 -8.68 6.47
N LYS A 63 -16.38 -8.93 7.64
CA LYS A 63 -17.85 -9.02 7.80
C LYS A 63 -18.57 -7.66 7.76
N LYS A 64 -17.84 -6.55 7.84
CA LYS A 64 -18.39 -5.18 7.82
C LYS A 64 -18.19 -4.48 6.48
N ALA A 65 -17.41 -5.07 5.57
CA ALA A 65 -17.12 -4.56 4.24
C ALA A 65 -18.11 -5.08 3.21
#